data_AF-A0AAD3P4L7-F1
#
_entry.id   AF-A0AAD3P4L7-F1
#
_cell.length_a   1.000
_cell.length_b   1.000
_cell.length_c   1.000
_cell.angle_alpha   90.00
_cell.angle_beta   90.00
_cell.angle_gamma   90.00
#
_symmetry.space_group_name_H-M   'P 1'
#
loop_
_entity.id
_entity.type
_entity.pdbx_description
1 polymer ?
#
loop_
_entity_poly.entity_id
_entity_poly.type
_entity_poly.pdbx_seq_one_letter_code
_entity_poly.pdbx_strand_id
1 'polypeptide(L)'
;MPYHHHGINTTFTGAYNEYFSEATAVATVVYLMMASSLIHNILRDATVIAENVSGTPGLCRSVSEGGNGFDYCLAMAIPNKWIDYLKNKKDDDWSMKEITWSLTNRGYPEKCTAYAESHDQTIVEGGEGYLNFMGNECGHPERIDFPREGNEWSYDKCRRQWILGNTDHLRYKFRNAFDPAMRLLDEEFSSLSSSKQIFHSANEEDKIIVFERGELAIWVRCHLYRANVGPHICEFSCDFID
;
A
#
# COMPACT_ATOMS: atom_id res chain seq x y z
N MET A 1 -19.70 8.54 -4.41
CA MET A 1 -19.27 7.34 -3.64
C MET A 1 -20.37 6.29 -3.70
N PRO A 2 -20.05 4.98 -3.65
CA PRO A 2 -21.02 3.90 -3.92
C PRO A 2 -22.12 3.70 -2.87
N TYR A 3 -22.11 4.42 -1.74
CA TYR A 3 -23.09 4.26 -0.66
C TYR A 3 -23.75 5.58 -0.24
N HIS A 4 -25.03 5.51 0.13
CA HIS A 4 -25.82 6.65 0.62
C HIS A 4 -25.38 7.17 2.00
N HIS A 5 -24.84 6.31 2.86
CA HIS A 5 -24.20 6.69 4.14
C HIS A 5 -22.72 7.06 4.00
N HIS A 6 -22.18 7.02 2.77
CA HIS A 6 -20.80 7.40 2.41
C HIS A 6 -19.69 6.66 3.21
N GLY A 7 -20.01 5.52 3.84
CA GLY A 7 -19.10 4.80 4.73
C GLY A 7 -18.91 5.45 6.12
N ILE A 8 -19.53 6.59 6.38
CA ILE A 8 -19.39 7.32 7.66
C ILE A 8 -20.00 6.47 8.79
N ASN A 9 -19.27 6.32 9.90
CA ASN A 9 -19.64 5.48 11.05
C ASN A 9 -20.06 4.04 10.67
N THR A 10 -19.54 3.52 9.55
CA THR A 10 -19.87 2.18 9.03
C THR A 10 -18.62 1.30 9.04
N THR A 11 -18.74 0.11 9.62
CA THR A 11 -17.72 -0.93 9.54
C THR A 11 -18.11 -1.92 8.45
N PHE A 12 -17.18 -2.24 7.54
CA PHE A 12 -17.33 -3.33 6.60
C PHE A 12 -16.60 -4.56 7.15
N THR A 13 -17.33 -5.67 7.32
CA THR A 13 -16.80 -6.97 7.76
C THR A 13 -16.50 -7.91 6.60
N GLY A 14 -16.97 -7.57 5.39
CA GLY A 14 -16.90 -8.40 4.20
C GLY A 14 -18.22 -9.15 3.91
N ALA A 15 -19.25 -8.94 4.71
CA ALA A 15 -20.56 -9.56 4.50
C ALA A 15 -21.30 -8.87 3.34
N TYR A 16 -21.74 -9.65 2.34
CA TYR A 16 -22.20 -9.09 1.05
C TYR A 16 -23.42 -8.15 1.15
N ASN A 17 -24.24 -8.25 2.21
CA ASN A 17 -25.33 -7.32 2.49
C ASN A 17 -24.87 -5.90 2.87
N GLU A 18 -23.61 -5.73 3.31
CA GLU A 18 -22.99 -4.42 3.54
C GLU A 18 -22.68 -3.69 2.22
N TYR A 19 -22.47 -4.46 1.14
CA TYR A 19 -22.12 -3.96 -0.18
C TYR A 19 -23.32 -3.84 -1.13
N PHE A 20 -24.27 -4.77 -1.01
CA PHE A 20 -25.40 -4.94 -1.91
C PHE A 20 -26.73 -4.88 -1.12
N SER A 21 -27.23 -3.67 -0.89
CA SER A 21 -28.50 -3.40 -0.19
C SER A 21 -29.09 -2.05 -0.60
N GLU A 22 -30.19 -1.62 0.02
CA GLU A 22 -30.78 -0.29 -0.21
C GLU A 22 -29.83 0.88 0.14
N ALA A 23 -28.74 0.60 0.87
CA ALA A 23 -27.66 1.54 1.11
C ALA A 23 -26.82 1.86 -0.13
N THR A 24 -26.83 0.99 -1.16
CA THR A 24 -26.00 1.11 -2.36
C THR A 24 -26.57 2.16 -3.32
N ALA A 25 -25.78 3.19 -3.60
CA ALA A 25 -26.18 4.31 -4.44
C ALA A 25 -26.11 3.95 -5.95
N VAL A 26 -27.10 3.18 -6.43
CA VAL A 26 -27.14 2.60 -7.80
C VAL A 26 -26.88 3.64 -8.90
N ALA A 27 -27.43 4.85 -8.79
CA ALA A 27 -27.18 5.92 -9.76
C ALA A 27 -25.69 6.37 -9.82
N THR A 28 -24.96 6.27 -8.71
CA THR A 28 -23.51 6.48 -8.69
C THR A 28 -22.77 5.30 -9.32
N VAL A 29 -23.17 4.06 -9.03
CA VAL A 29 -22.57 2.85 -9.64
C VAL A 29 -22.68 2.91 -11.16
N VAL A 30 -23.87 3.22 -11.69
CA VAL A 30 -24.10 3.40 -13.15
C VAL A 30 -23.24 4.54 -13.71
N TYR A 31 -23.13 5.68 -13.01
CA TYR A 31 -22.23 6.76 -13.43
C TYR A 31 -20.76 6.31 -13.52
N LEU A 32 -20.26 5.56 -12.53
CA LEU A 32 -18.90 5.04 -12.53
C LEU A 32 -18.67 4.05 -13.68
N MET A 33 -19.59 3.10 -13.90
CA MET A 33 -19.56 2.18 -15.05
C MET A 33 -19.51 2.93 -16.39
N MET A 34 -20.30 3.99 -16.53
CA MET A 34 -20.31 4.84 -17.73
C MET A 34 -19.01 5.64 -17.89
N ALA A 35 -18.46 6.18 -16.80
CA ALA A 35 -17.21 6.93 -16.82
C ALA A 35 -16.01 6.05 -17.18
N SER A 36 -15.86 4.90 -16.52
CA SER A 36 -14.83 3.90 -16.83
C SER A 36 -14.92 3.42 -18.28
N SER A 37 -16.12 3.08 -18.74
CA SER A 37 -16.36 2.69 -20.14
C SER A 37 -16.01 3.80 -21.13
N LEU A 38 -16.34 5.06 -20.83
CA LEU A 38 -15.99 6.21 -21.68
C LEU A 38 -14.47 6.42 -21.76
N ILE A 39 -13.76 6.33 -20.62
CA ILE A 39 -12.30 6.47 -20.55
C ILE A 39 -11.64 5.41 -21.44
N HIS A 40 -11.96 4.13 -21.23
CA HIS A 40 -11.38 3.00 -21.98
C HIS A 40 -11.78 2.97 -23.47
N ASN A 41 -12.89 3.60 -23.86
CA ASN A 41 -13.25 3.79 -25.26
C ASN A 41 -12.45 4.92 -25.95
N ILE A 42 -12.03 5.95 -25.20
CA ILE A 42 -11.23 7.08 -25.72
C ILE A 42 -9.73 6.72 -25.72
N LEU A 43 -9.25 6.12 -24.64
CA LEU A 43 -7.86 5.73 -24.41
C LEU A 43 -7.85 4.32 -23.80
N ARG A 44 -7.63 3.31 -24.63
CA ARG A 44 -7.69 1.88 -24.23
C ARG A 44 -6.63 1.47 -23.23
N ASP A 45 -5.51 2.16 -23.24
CA ASP A 45 -4.34 1.91 -22.38
C ASP A 45 -4.36 2.82 -21.13
N ALA A 46 -5.51 3.42 -20.81
CA ALA A 46 -5.70 4.19 -19.59
C ALA A 46 -5.67 3.27 -18.36
N THR A 47 -5.25 3.82 -17.22
CA THR A 47 -5.38 3.16 -15.91
C THR A 47 -6.27 4.00 -15.01
N VAL A 48 -7.40 3.45 -14.58
CA VAL A 48 -8.37 4.11 -13.70
C VAL A 48 -8.30 3.46 -12.32
N ILE A 49 -7.84 4.22 -11.32
CA ILE A 49 -7.64 3.73 -9.95
C ILE A 49 -8.82 4.18 -9.06
N ALA A 50 -9.37 3.26 -8.28
CA ALA A 50 -10.37 3.55 -7.26
C ALA A 50 -9.72 3.77 -5.88
N GLU A 51 -10.01 4.92 -5.28
CA GLU A 51 -9.85 5.11 -3.84
C GLU A 51 -11.14 4.64 -3.14
N ASN A 52 -11.07 3.51 -2.43
CA ASN A 52 -12.22 2.95 -1.74
C ASN A 52 -11.84 2.12 -0.51
N VAL A 53 -12.20 2.60 0.68
CA VAL A 53 -11.90 1.94 1.96
C VAL A 53 -12.72 0.66 2.16
N SER A 54 -13.91 0.52 1.55
CA SER A 54 -14.84 -0.57 1.89
C SER A 54 -14.48 -1.95 1.31
N GLY A 55 -13.65 -2.01 0.26
CA GLY A 55 -13.36 -3.25 -0.46
C GLY A 55 -14.55 -3.81 -1.24
N THR A 56 -15.35 -2.95 -1.88
CA THR A 56 -16.53 -3.34 -2.68
C THR A 56 -16.18 -4.43 -3.72
N PRO A 57 -16.81 -5.62 -3.69
CA PRO A 57 -16.60 -6.64 -4.70
C PRO A 57 -17.08 -6.19 -6.09
N GLY A 58 -16.32 -6.51 -7.14
CA GLY A 58 -16.62 -6.12 -8.52
C GLY A 58 -16.27 -4.67 -8.84
N LEU A 59 -15.44 -4.00 -8.04
CA LEU A 59 -15.00 -2.63 -8.30
C LEU A 59 -14.00 -2.60 -9.46
N CYS A 60 -13.02 -3.51 -9.44
CA CYS A 60 -11.96 -3.64 -10.42
C CYS A 60 -12.19 -4.80 -11.40
N ARG A 61 -13.46 -5.06 -11.74
CA ARG A 61 -13.87 -5.95 -12.84
C ARG A 61 -14.47 -5.13 -13.97
N SER A 62 -14.38 -5.66 -15.19
CA SER A 62 -14.81 -4.94 -16.39
C SER A 62 -16.33 -4.70 -16.39
N VAL A 63 -16.77 -3.61 -17.03
CA VAL A 63 -18.21 -3.28 -17.16
C VAL A 63 -18.96 -4.38 -17.92
N SER A 64 -18.29 -5.07 -18.86
CA SER A 64 -18.78 -6.25 -19.58
C SER A 64 -19.03 -7.48 -18.69
N GLU A 65 -18.38 -7.58 -17.53
CA GLU A 65 -18.59 -8.63 -16.54
C GLU A 65 -19.61 -8.22 -15.46
N GLY A 66 -20.17 -7.01 -15.55
CA GLY A 66 -21.02 -6.42 -14.51
C GLY A 66 -20.27 -5.68 -13.40
N GLY A 67 -18.96 -5.46 -13.55
CA GLY A 67 -18.15 -4.67 -12.63
C GLY A 67 -18.21 -3.16 -12.89
N ASN A 68 -17.51 -2.38 -12.06
CA ASN A 68 -17.48 -0.91 -12.15
C ASN A 68 -16.46 -0.36 -13.18
N GLY A 69 -15.59 -1.22 -13.71
CA GLY A 69 -14.65 -0.88 -14.77
C GLY A 69 -13.35 -0.18 -14.34
N PHE A 70 -13.03 -0.14 -13.04
CA PHE A 70 -11.71 0.29 -12.59
C PHE A 70 -10.66 -0.79 -12.86
N ASP A 71 -9.40 -0.39 -12.95
CA ASP A 71 -8.27 -1.29 -13.20
C ASP A 71 -7.59 -1.76 -11.90
N TYR A 72 -7.58 -0.89 -10.88
CA TYR A 72 -6.93 -1.10 -9.58
C TYR A 72 -7.73 -0.42 -8.45
N CYS A 73 -7.71 -1.00 -7.26
CA CYS A 73 -8.14 -0.34 -6.02
C CYS A 73 -6.94 -0.03 -5.11
N LEU A 74 -6.98 1.09 -4.39
CA LEU A 74 -6.00 1.40 -3.35
C LEU A 74 -6.11 0.41 -2.17
N ALA A 75 -4.99 -0.16 -1.71
CA ALA A 75 -4.94 -1.13 -0.62
C ALA A 75 -4.99 -0.48 0.79
N MET A 76 -6.03 0.32 1.05
CA MET A 76 -6.11 1.27 2.18
C MET A 76 -6.04 0.66 3.59
N ALA A 77 -6.10 -0.67 3.73
CA ALA A 77 -5.90 -1.38 5.00
C ALA A 77 -4.42 -1.47 5.42
N ILE A 78 -3.49 -1.47 4.47
CA ILE A 78 -2.05 -1.67 4.74
C ILE A 78 -1.46 -0.51 5.58
N PRO A 79 -1.65 0.79 5.26
CA PRO A 79 -1.12 1.90 6.08
C PRO A 79 -1.60 1.83 7.53
N ASN A 80 -2.90 1.55 7.72
CA ASN A 80 -3.52 1.44 9.03
C ASN A 80 -2.87 0.35 9.90
N LYS A 81 -2.39 -0.74 9.29
CA LYS A 81 -1.70 -1.81 10.00
C LYS A 81 -0.36 -1.35 10.58
N TRP A 82 0.46 -0.67 9.78
CA TRP A 82 1.76 -0.14 10.20
C TRP A 82 1.60 1.03 11.19
N ILE A 83 0.57 1.85 11.04
CA ILE A 83 0.21 2.90 12.00
C ILE A 83 -0.11 2.32 13.39
N ASP A 84 -0.90 1.24 13.46
CA ASP A 84 -1.16 0.53 14.73
C ASP A 84 0.13 -0.05 15.31
N TYR A 85 0.91 -0.75 14.49
CA TYR A 85 2.14 -1.43 14.90
C TYR A 85 3.22 -0.47 15.43
N LEU A 86 3.35 0.72 14.83
CA LEU A 86 4.33 1.75 15.23
C LEU A 86 3.88 2.63 16.41
N LYS A 87 2.58 2.67 16.73
CA LYS A 87 2.03 3.52 17.82
C LYS A 87 1.65 2.72 19.07
N ASN A 88 1.17 1.49 18.90
CA ASN A 88 0.48 0.73 19.94
C ASN A 88 1.17 -0.59 20.34
N LYS A 89 2.10 -1.11 19.53
CA LYS A 89 2.84 -2.36 19.78
C LYS A 89 4.34 -2.09 19.91
N LYS A 90 5.08 -2.99 20.57
CA LYS A 90 6.55 -3.03 20.48
C LYS A 90 6.98 -4.00 19.37
N ASP A 91 8.20 -3.85 18.89
CA ASP A 91 8.84 -4.70 17.87
C ASP A 91 8.72 -6.21 18.23
N ASP A 92 8.95 -6.57 19.50
CA ASP A 92 8.81 -7.94 20.02
C ASP A 92 7.35 -8.47 19.95
N ASP A 93 6.36 -7.57 20.06
CA ASP A 93 4.91 -7.86 20.04
C ASP A 93 4.32 -7.90 18.61
N TRP A 94 5.13 -7.63 17.57
CA TRP A 94 4.68 -7.70 16.18
C TRP A 94 4.44 -9.15 15.76
N SER A 95 3.28 -9.43 15.15
CA SER A 95 2.97 -10.74 14.56
C SER A 95 3.25 -10.75 13.06
N MET A 96 4.15 -11.63 12.66
CA MET A 96 4.51 -11.88 11.27
C MET A 96 3.33 -12.46 10.48
N LYS A 97 2.45 -13.24 11.14
CA LYS A 97 1.21 -13.74 10.54
C LYS A 97 0.19 -12.63 10.32
N GLU A 98 0.01 -11.72 11.29
CA GLU A 98 -0.86 -10.54 11.11
C GLU A 98 -0.37 -9.63 9.98
N ILE A 99 0.94 -9.39 9.87
CA ILE A 99 1.53 -8.61 8.77
C ILE A 99 1.28 -9.30 7.44
N THR A 100 1.65 -10.59 7.32
CA THR A 100 1.44 -11.39 6.10
C THR A 100 -0.03 -11.36 5.68
N TRP A 101 -0.96 -11.58 6.61
CA TRP A 101 -2.40 -11.52 6.34
C TRP A 101 -2.84 -10.15 5.84
N SER A 102 -2.39 -9.06 6.47
CA SER A 102 -2.72 -7.69 6.02
C SER A 102 -2.18 -7.34 4.62
N LEU A 103 -1.11 -7.98 4.15
CA LEU A 103 -0.56 -7.80 2.80
C LEU A 103 -1.19 -8.74 1.76
N THR A 104 -1.73 -9.90 2.18
CA THR A 104 -2.24 -10.95 1.27
C THR A 104 -3.76 -11.02 1.18
N ASN A 105 -4.50 -10.52 2.17
CA ASN A 105 -5.96 -10.55 2.23
C ASN A 105 -6.59 -9.52 1.28
N ARG A 106 -6.54 -9.80 -0.03
CA ARG A 106 -7.17 -9.04 -1.11
C ARG A 106 -8.08 -9.94 -1.97
N GLY A 107 -9.12 -9.34 -2.55
CA GLY A 107 -10.12 -10.07 -3.34
C GLY A 107 -9.61 -10.49 -4.71
N TYR A 108 -8.92 -11.63 -4.82
CA TYR A 108 -8.57 -12.21 -6.11
C TYR A 108 -9.85 -12.56 -6.90
N PRO A 109 -10.01 -12.16 -8.19
CA PRO A 109 -8.99 -11.69 -9.13
C PRO A 109 -9.07 -10.17 -9.45
N GLU A 110 -9.30 -9.32 -8.45
CA GLU A 110 -9.21 -7.86 -8.56
C GLU A 110 -7.80 -7.38 -8.16
N LYS A 111 -7.23 -6.46 -8.94
CA LYS A 111 -5.89 -5.91 -8.69
C LYS A 111 -5.94 -4.81 -7.61
N CYS A 112 -4.91 -4.71 -6.77
CA CYS A 112 -4.72 -3.55 -5.92
C CYS A 112 -3.37 -2.84 -6.13
N THR A 113 -3.38 -1.52 -5.94
CA THR A 113 -2.16 -0.73 -5.79
C THR A 113 -1.82 -0.71 -4.30
N ALA A 114 -0.68 -1.28 -3.95
CA ALA A 114 -0.23 -1.40 -2.58
C ALA A 114 0.72 -0.29 -2.18
N TYR A 115 0.52 0.14 -0.95
CA TYR A 115 1.27 1.14 -0.25
C TYR A 115 0.94 0.94 1.24
N ALA A 116 1.92 1.06 2.14
CA ALA A 116 1.63 1.69 3.42
C ALA A 116 1.84 3.21 3.36
N GLU A 117 2.07 3.74 2.16
CA GLU A 117 2.51 5.10 1.79
C GLU A 117 1.44 5.94 1.06
N SER A 118 0.81 6.86 1.76
CA SER A 118 -0.03 7.91 1.17
C SER A 118 0.27 9.27 1.78
N HIS A 119 -0.38 10.29 1.22
CA HIS A 119 -0.40 11.63 1.79
C HIS A 119 -0.97 11.70 3.23
N ASP A 120 -1.60 10.63 3.72
CA ASP A 120 -2.04 10.49 5.11
C ASP A 120 -1.00 9.81 6.02
N GLN A 121 -0.25 8.76 5.62
CA GLN A 121 0.86 8.11 6.40
C GLN A 121 1.63 6.99 5.61
N THR A 122 2.75 6.44 6.14
CA THR A 122 3.91 5.77 5.46
C THR A 122 4.26 4.33 5.95
N ILE A 123 4.90 3.33 5.28
CA ILE A 123 5.40 3.04 3.90
C ILE A 123 5.68 1.50 3.68
N VAL A 124 5.22 0.81 2.59
CA VAL A 124 5.45 -0.65 2.26
C VAL A 124 4.77 -1.16 0.94
N GLU A 125 5.23 -2.28 0.35
CA GLU A 125 4.68 -2.98 -0.86
C GLU A 125 3.70 -4.16 -0.54
N GLY A 126 2.93 -4.65 -1.53
CA GLY A 126 2.05 -5.84 -1.33
C GLY A 126 0.97 -6.18 -2.38
N GLY A 127 0.99 -5.60 -3.58
CA GLY A 127 -0.10 -5.69 -4.56
C GLY A 127 0.37 -5.87 -6.00
N GLU A 128 -0.49 -5.58 -6.97
CA GLU A 128 -0.19 -5.65 -8.41
C GLU A 128 0.35 -4.32 -8.99
N GLY A 129 0.72 -3.39 -8.10
CA GLY A 129 1.36 -2.11 -8.40
C GLY A 129 1.77 -1.40 -7.11
N TYR A 130 2.78 -0.53 -7.20
CA TYR A 130 3.36 0.21 -6.09
C TYR A 130 2.99 1.71 -6.16
N LEU A 131 2.82 2.35 -5.00
CA LEU A 131 2.66 3.80 -4.89
C LEU A 131 3.57 4.35 -3.78
N ASN A 132 4.27 5.45 -4.08
CA ASN A 132 5.06 6.23 -3.14
C ASN A 132 4.62 7.70 -3.19
N PHE A 133 4.62 8.39 -2.05
CA PHE A 133 4.27 9.80 -1.96
C PHE A 133 5.52 10.67 -1.75
N MET A 134 5.66 11.67 -2.62
CA MET A 134 6.88 12.47 -2.82
C MET A 134 7.66 12.82 -1.53
N GLY A 135 8.97 12.58 -1.49
CA GLY A 135 9.82 12.82 -0.31
C GLY A 135 9.94 11.58 0.59
N ASN A 136 8.98 10.66 0.56
CA ASN A 136 8.96 9.55 1.50
C ASN A 136 9.89 8.39 1.05
N GLU A 137 10.34 8.39 -0.22
CA GLU A 137 11.47 7.58 -0.71
C GLU A 137 12.78 7.77 0.08
N CYS A 138 13.06 9.00 0.56
CA CYS A 138 14.20 9.25 1.44
C CYS A 138 13.86 9.08 2.94
N GLY A 139 12.58 8.86 3.25
CA GLY A 139 11.99 8.97 4.58
C GLY A 139 12.10 10.40 5.12
N HIS A 140 11.51 11.35 4.40
CA HIS A 140 11.43 12.76 4.81
C HIS A 140 10.86 12.90 6.24
N PRO A 141 11.44 13.77 7.09
CA PRO A 141 10.99 13.92 8.49
C PRO A 141 9.70 14.73 8.59
N GLU A 142 9.15 14.79 9.80
CA GLU A 142 7.95 15.56 10.15
C GLU A 142 6.66 15.07 9.45
N ARG A 143 5.66 15.95 9.30
CA ARG A 143 4.41 15.71 8.59
C ARG A 143 4.12 16.90 7.69
N ILE A 144 3.31 16.72 6.65
CA ILE A 144 2.70 17.87 5.96
C ILE A 144 1.66 18.51 6.88
N ASP A 145 1.60 19.84 6.84
CA ASP A 145 0.56 20.65 7.47
C ASP A 145 0.33 21.86 6.56
N PHE A 146 -0.87 21.98 5.98
CA PHE A 146 -1.22 23.08 5.07
C PHE A 146 -1.59 24.35 5.85
N PRO A 147 -1.32 25.57 5.32
CA PRO A 147 -1.73 26.84 5.93
C PRO A 147 -3.21 26.87 6.32
N ARG A 148 -3.49 27.06 7.61
CA ARG A 148 -4.84 27.13 8.21
C ARG A 148 -4.81 27.94 9.50
N GLU A 149 -5.97 28.37 9.98
CA GLU A 149 -6.10 29.11 11.25
C GLU A 149 -5.37 28.41 12.42
N GLY A 150 -5.61 27.11 12.61
CA GLY A 150 -4.96 26.29 13.64
C GLY A 150 -3.47 25.93 13.39
N ASN A 151 -2.77 26.65 12.52
CA ASN A 151 -1.31 26.71 12.45
C ASN A 151 -0.78 28.11 12.05
N GLU A 152 -1.56 29.17 12.32
CA GLU A 152 -1.23 30.58 12.01
C GLU A 152 -0.95 30.83 10.51
N TRP A 153 -1.57 30.04 9.62
CA TRP A 153 -1.32 30.05 8.17
C TRP A 153 0.15 29.75 7.79
N SER A 154 0.84 28.96 8.61
CA SER A 154 2.25 28.60 8.38
C SER A 154 2.44 27.71 7.14
N TYR A 155 3.41 28.07 6.31
CA TYR A 155 3.85 27.30 5.15
C TYR A 155 5.05 26.37 5.46
N ASP A 156 5.59 26.40 6.69
CA ASP A 156 6.81 25.68 7.05
C ASP A 156 6.72 24.15 6.81
N LYS A 157 5.53 23.58 6.92
CA LYS A 157 5.26 22.15 6.69
C LYS A 157 4.55 21.86 5.36
N CYS A 158 4.42 22.89 4.52
CA CYS A 158 3.84 22.82 3.18
C CYS A 158 4.94 22.82 2.10
N ARG A 159 6.06 22.11 2.37
CA ARG A 159 7.27 22.04 1.53
C ARG A 159 7.93 20.66 1.61
N ARG A 160 8.83 20.36 0.67
CA ARG A 160 9.72 19.18 0.74
C ARG A 160 11.19 19.59 0.81
N GLN A 161 11.93 18.92 1.68
CA GLN A 161 13.32 19.23 2.05
C GLN A 161 14.30 18.37 1.24
N TRP A 162 14.28 18.49 -0.09
CA TRP A 162 15.08 17.67 -1.03
C TRP A 162 16.58 17.61 -0.72
N ILE A 163 17.12 18.65 -0.08
CA ILE A 163 18.51 18.68 0.38
C ILE A 163 18.85 17.51 1.33
N LEU A 164 17.88 16.97 2.09
CA LEU A 164 18.11 15.88 3.04
C LEU A 164 18.59 14.60 2.33
N GLY A 165 17.96 14.21 1.22
CA GLY A 165 18.34 13.04 0.43
C GLY A 165 19.71 13.21 -0.26
N ASN A 166 20.10 14.44 -0.59
CA ASN A 166 21.33 14.76 -1.32
C ASN A 166 22.52 15.17 -0.41
N THR A 167 22.35 15.25 0.91
CA THR A 167 23.40 15.73 1.82
C THR A 167 24.25 14.57 2.37
N ASP A 168 25.53 14.54 1.99
CA ASP A 168 26.42 13.40 2.23
C ASP A 168 26.68 13.02 3.69
N HIS A 169 26.55 13.97 4.63
CA HIS A 169 26.73 13.72 6.06
C HIS A 169 25.42 13.29 6.77
N LEU A 170 24.30 13.20 6.04
CA LEU A 170 23.03 12.70 6.55
C LEU A 170 22.76 11.26 6.07
N ARG A 171 21.79 10.60 6.70
CA ARG A 171 21.45 9.19 6.45
C ARG A 171 20.29 8.97 5.47
N TYR A 172 19.55 10.02 5.10
CA TYR A 172 18.40 9.91 4.17
C TYR A 172 18.80 9.33 2.80
N LYS A 173 20.03 9.61 2.34
CA LYS A 173 20.58 9.06 1.09
C LYS A 173 20.57 7.53 1.01
N PHE A 174 20.63 6.81 2.14
CA PHE A 174 20.58 5.34 2.13
C PHE A 174 19.18 4.82 1.78
N ARG A 175 18.10 5.48 2.26
CA ARG A 175 16.73 5.15 1.84
C ARG A 175 16.46 5.62 0.41
N ASN A 176 16.95 6.81 0.06
CA ASN A 176 16.86 7.37 -1.29
C ASN A 176 17.63 6.53 -2.36
N ALA A 177 18.56 5.67 -1.95
CA ALA A 177 19.22 4.69 -2.81
C ALA A 177 18.48 3.35 -2.87
N PHE A 178 17.67 3.03 -1.84
CA PHE A 178 16.89 1.80 -1.77
C PHE A 178 15.64 1.83 -2.66
N ASP A 179 14.85 2.92 -2.69
CA ASP A 179 13.68 3.04 -3.59
C ASP A 179 14.04 2.78 -5.07
N PRO A 180 15.08 3.41 -5.65
CA PRO A 180 15.49 3.12 -7.03
C PRO A 180 15.95 1.67 -7.22
N ALA A 181 16.64 1.07 -6.24
CA ALA A 181 17.08 -0.33 -6.34
C ALA A 181 15.91 -1.32 -6.29
N MET A 182 14.92 -1.05 -5.42
CA MET A 182 13.68 -1.82 -5.29
C MET A 182 12.85 -1.76 -6.59
N ARG A 183 12.75 -0.58 -7.21
CA ARG A 183 12.06 -0.44 -8.50
C ARG A 183 12.83 -1.05 -9.67
N LEU A 184 14.16 -0.95 -9.70
CA LEU A 184 14.99 -1.63 -10.71
C LEU A 184 14.86 -3.16 -10.61
N LEU A 185 14.71 -3.71 -9.41
CA LEU A 185 14.44 -5.13 -9.19
C LEU A 185 13.08 -5.54 -9.80
N ASP A 186 12.04 -4.70 -9.69
CA ASP A 186 10.76 -4.99 -10.35
C ASP A 186 10.80 -4.75 -11.88
N GLU A 187 11.58 -3.78 -12.36
CA GLU A 187 11.83 -3.56 -13.79
C GLU A 187 12.58 -4.76 -14.43
N GLU A 188 13.42 -5.47 -13.66
CA GLU A 188 14.14 -6.68 -14.11
C GLU A 188 13.27 -7.95 -14.02
N PHE A 189 12.62 -8.20 -12.87
CA PHE A 189 11.93 -9.47 -12.58
C PHE A 189 10.39 -9.42 -12.72
N SER A 190 9.81 -8.25 -13.01
CA SER A 190 8.37 -8.04 -13.22
C SER A 190 7.49 -8.59 -12.09
N SER A 191 8.00 -8.60 -10.86
CA SER A 191 7.46 -9.32 -9.70
C SER A 191 6.07 -8.86 -9.28
N LEU A 192 5.78 -7.56 -9.31
CA LEU A 192 4.47 -6.98 -9.02
C LEU A 192 3.43 -7.45 -10.05
N SER A 193 3.81 -7.60 -11.32
CA SER A 193 2.91 -8.11 -12.37
C SER A 193 2.64 -9.62 -12.27
N SER A 194 3.52 -10.36 -11.58
CA SER A 194 3.43 -11.82 -11.51
C SER A 194 2.27 -12.29 -10.63
N SER A 195 1.48 -13.24 -11.15
CA SER A 195 0.45 -13.96 -10.39
C SER A 195 1.01 -15.06 -9.48
N LYS A 196 2.30 -15.41 -9.62
CA LYS A 196 2.97 -16.35 -8.70
C LYS A 196 3.30 -15.61 -7.41
N GLN A 197 2.48 -15.82 -6.39
CA GLN A 197 2.74 -15.42 -5.00
C GLN A 197 2.61 -16.67 -4.11
N ILE A 198 3.71 -17.12 -3.50
CA ILE A 198 3.73 -18.30 -2.63
C ILE A 198 4.25 -17.89 -1.26
N PHE A 199 3.53 -18.24 -0.21
CA PHE A 199 3.94 -17.99 1.17
C PHE A 199 4.49 -19.27 1.79
N HIS A 200 5.71 -19.21 2.34
CA HIS A 200 6.42 -20.38 2.88
C HIS A 200 6.39 -20.39 4.41
N SER A 201 6.69 -19.25 5.06
CA SER A 201 6.64 -19.16 6.51
C SER A 201 6.53 -17.73 7.06
N ALA A 202 5.94 -17.63 8.25
CA ALA A 202 5.97 -16.46 9.12
C ALA A 202 6.33 -16.96 10.53
N ASN A 203 7.62 -16.86 10.86
CA ASN A 203 8.18 -17.28 12.13
C ASN A 203 8.05 -16.16 13.15
N GLU A 204 7.29 -16.41 14.22
CA GLU A 204 6.93 -15.43 15.25
C GLU A 204 8.01 -15.25 16.33
N GLU A 205 8.99 -16.16 16.39
CA GLU A 205 10.12 -16.14 17.33
C GLU A 205 11.33 -15.43 16.70
N ASP A 206 11.76 -15.86 15.52
CA ASP A 206 12.85 -15.20 14.76
C ASP A 206 12.42 -13.87 14.09
N LYS A 207 11.11 -13.58 14.07
CA LYS A 207 10.45 -12.51 13.29
C LYS A 207 10.87 -12.49 11.82
N ILE A 208 10.79 -13.65 11.15
CA ILE A 208 11.13 -13.81 9.73
C ILE A 208 9.86 -14.13 8.92
N ILE A 209 9.68 -13.45 7.80
CA ILE A 209 8.69 -13.77 6.76
C ILE A 209 9.44 -14.25 5.52
N VAL A 210 8.98 -15.36 4.92
CA VAL A 210 9.57 -15.97 3.71
C VAL A 210 8.47 -16.21 2.67
N PHE A 211 8.61 -15.60 1.50
CA PHE A 211 7.67 -15.71 0.39
C PHE A 211 8.36 -15.64 -0.98
N GLU A 212 7.80 -16.32 -1.98
CA GLU A 212 8.17 -16.13 -3.38
C GLU A 212 7.21 -15.13 -4.05
N ARG A 213 7.75 -14.26 -4.91
CA ARG A 213 6.98 -13.42 -5.83
C ARG A 213 7.63 -13.45 -7.22
N GLY A 214 6.94 -14.06 -8.18
CA GLY A 214 7.56 -14.37 -9.48
C GLY A 214 8.75 -15.31 -9.33
N GLU A 215 9.91 -14.91 -9.84
CA GLU A 215 11.16 -15.68 -9.82
C GLU A 215 12.05 -15.38 -8.61
N LEU A 216 11.61 -14.46 -7.72
CA LEU A 216 12.36 -14.02 -6.54
C LEU A 216 11.89 -14.75 -5.27
N ALA A 217 12.84 -15.21 -4.45
CA ALA A 217 12.61 -15.67 -3.08
C ALA A 217 13.01 -14.56 -2.10
N ILE A 218 12.04 -14.07 -1.32
CA ILE A 218 12.18 -12.86 -0.49
C ILE A 218 12.13 -13.24 1.00
N TRP A 219 13.15 -12.78 1.74
CA TRP A 219 13.34 -13.07 3.16
C TRP A 219 13.41 -11.76 3.94
N VAL A 220 12.39 -11.50 4.76
CA VAL A 220 12.26 -10.25 5.55
C VAL A 220 12.45 -10.56 7.02
N ARG A 221 13.50 -10.02 7.65
CA ARG A 221 13.76 -10.14 9.09
C ARG A 221 13.38 -8.83 9.80
N CYS A 222 12.34 -8.91 10.62
CA CYS A 222 11.82 -7.80 11.43
C CYS A 222 12.42 -7.74 12.85
N HIS A 223 13.21 -8.73 13.27
CA HIS A 223 13.80 -8.74 14.63
C HIS A 223 15.00 -7.80 14.74
N LEU A 224 15.04 -6.99 15.80
CA LEU A 224 16.23 -6.24 16.20
C LEU A 224 17.40 -7.18 16.54
N TYR A 225 18.54 -7.01 15.87
CA TYR A 225 19.75 -7.76 16.20
C TYR A 225 20.28 -7.34 17.58
N ARG A 226 20.31 -8.27 18.56
CA ARG A 226 20.88 -8.02 19.92
C ARG A 226 22.41 -8.00 19.93
N ALA A 227 23.01 -7.14 19.11
CA ALA A 227 24.36 -6.63 19.38
C ALA A 227 24.27 -5.60 20.51
N ASN A 228 25.23 -5.59 21.44
CA ASN A 228 25.33 -4.55 22.46
C ASN A 228 25.85 -3.20 21.91
N VAL A 229 25.67 -2.92 20.61
CA VAL A 229 26.16 -1.73 19.91
C VAL A 229 25.24 -1.39 18.73
N GLY A 230 24.58 -0.22 18.78
CA GLY A 230 23.95 0.41 17.61
C GLY A 230 22.40 0.34 17.55
N PRO A 231 21.78 1.17 16.68
CA PRO A 231 20.33 1.29 16.58
C PRO A 231 19.69 0.25 15.64
N HIS A 232 18.36 0.16 15.73
CA HIS A 232 17.46 -0.70 14.95
C HIS A 232 17.84 -0.86 13.47
N ILE A 233 17.97 -2.12 13.03
CA ILE A 233 18.14 -2.54 11.64
C ILE A 233 17.11 -3.65 11.39
N CYS A 234 16.25 -3.47 10.39
CA CYS A 234 15.55 -4.58 9.74
C CYS A 234 16.45 -5.07 8.59
N GLU A 235 16.55 -6.38 8.40
CA GLU A 235 17.40 -6.99 7.38
C GLU A 235 16.52 -7.58 6.28
N PHE A 236 16.83 -7.23 5.04
CA PHE A 236 16.05 -7.60 3.85
C PHE A 236 16.99 -8.33 2.89
N SER A 237 16.75 -9.62 2.65
CA SER A 237 17.49 -10.41 1.67
C SER A 237 16.55 -10.85 0.56
N CYS A 238 17.05 -10.87 -0.66
CA CYS A 238 16.38 -11.42 -1.82
C CYS A 238 17.37 -12.35 -2.52
N ASP A 239 16.98 -13.59 -2.69
CA ASP A 239 17.79 -14.66 -3.25
C ASP A 239 17.06 -15.25 -4.47
N PHE A 240 17.81 -15.82 -5.40
CA PHE A 240 17.26 -16.43 -6.62
C PHE A 240 16.68 -17.82 -6.33
N ILE A 241 15.71 -18.23 -7.15
CA ILE A 241 15.19 -19.60 -7.18
C ILE A 241 15.93 -20.34 -8.31
N ASP A 242 16.75 -21.34 -7.96
CA ASP A 242 17.40 -22.28 -8.88
C ASP A 242 16.40 -23.29 -9.50
#